data_AF-A0A6N7KWX0-F1
#
_entry.id   AF-A0A6N7KWX0-F1
#
_cell.length_a   1.000
_cell.length_b   1.000
_cell.length_c   1.000
_cell.angle_alpha   90.00
_cell.angle_beta   90.00
_cell.angle_gamma   90.00
#
_symmetry.space_group_name_H-M   'P 1'
#
loop_
_entity.id
_entity.type
_entity.pdbx_description
1 polymer ?
#
loop_
_entity_poly.entity_id
_entity_poly.type
_entity_poly.pdbx_seq_one_letter_code
_entity_poly.pdbx_strand_id
1 'polypeptide(L)'
;MACPTALVPTIRVWLGAHPGAGPLVVKLELKGGFSANLGMGPDQLDRLIAAHLGAAVLRPVDLLAKPGGGSYGSVDEAVRAGNWPSRSALAGRVLLYAIPGTVEEGNPFDTLHTDVEYVRHLRDLAAAGRIKDAQLFPAVHGAVAGDARSRCSGADAGIWPWFVVFDDGAATYVNGIDTLWYDRSHYLLVMTDAHQVAPAISATDPTADQARALAEQLARAHASIVSSDWRNLAAVQSLVLSRG
;
A
#
# COMPACT_ATOMS: atom_id res chain seq x y z
N MET A 1 -20.72 -4.19 6.91
CA MET A 1 -19.36 -4.39 7.43
C MET A 1 -18.98 -5.83 7.12
N ALA A 2 -18.23 -6.07 6.04
CA ALA A 2 -17.78 -7.42 5.71
C ALA A 2 -16.71 -7.82 6.75
N CYS A 3 -16.92 -8.94 7.44
CA CYS A 3 -15.99 -9.42 8.45
C CYS A 3 -14.67 -9.84 7.76
N PRO A 4 -13.50 -9.31 8.16
CA PRO A 4 -12.20 -9.66 7.58
C PRO A 4 -11.90 -11.17 7.57
N THR A 5 -12.59 -11.95 8.41
CA THR A 5 -12.43 -13.41 8.54
C THR A 5 -12.79 -14.21 7.30
N ALA A 6 -13.57 -13.69 6.35
CA ALA A 6 -13.90 -14.40 5.10
C ALA A 6 -12.94 -14.09 3.94
N LEU A 7 -12.39 -12.87 3.87
CA LEU A 7 -11.58 -12.40 2.74
C LEU A 7 -10.18 -13.03 2.74
N VAL A 8 -9.53 -13.04 3.90
CA VAL A 8 -8.13 -13.46 4.03
C VAL A 8 -7.94 -14.96 3.71
N PRO A 9 -8.83 -15.89 4.14
CA PRO A 9 -8.79 -17.28 3.69
C PRO A 9 -8.91 -17.45 2.17
N THR A 10 -9.75 -16.64 1.49
CA THR A 10 -9.92 -16.73 0.03
C THR A 10 -8.64 -16.36 -0.72
N ILE A 11 -7.91 -15.34 -0.25
CA ILE A 11 -6.61 -14.97 -0.84
C ILE A 11 -5.61 -16.12 -0.74
N ARG A 12 -5.53 -16.79 0.43
CA ARG A 12 -4.64 -17.95 0.59
C ARG A 12 -5.00 -19.08 -0.36
N VAL A 13 -6.28 -19.41 -0.50
CA VAL A 13 -6.74 -20.46 -1.43
C VAL A 13 -6.36 -20.10 -2.86
N TRP A 14 -6.58 -18.85 -3.28
CA TRP A 14 -6.23 -18.40 -4.62
C TRP A 14 -4.73 -18.45 -4.88
N LEU A 15 -3.89 -17.96 -3.95
CA LEU A 15 -2.43 -18.02 -4.09
C LEU A 15 -1.90 -19.46 -4.13
N GLY A 16 -2.50 -20.37 -3.35
CA GLY A 16 -2.17 -21.79 -3.40
C GLY A 16 -2.48 -22.46 -4.74
N ALA A 17 -3.55 -22.03 -5.40
CA ALA A 17 -3.90 -22.50 -6.75
C ALA A 17 -3.08 -21.81 -7.86
N HIS A 18 -2.45 -20.66 -7.59
CA HIS A 18 -1.72 -19.86 -8.57
C HIS A 18 -0.31 -19.47 -8.07
N PRO A 19 0.58 -20.45 -7.77
CA PRO A 19 1.88 -20.18 -7.14
C PRO A 19 2.83 -19.34 -8.01
N GLY A 20 2.63 -19.32 -9.33
CA GLY A 20 3.39 -18.48 -10.26
C GLY A 20 2.79 -17.09 -10.50
N ALA A 21 1.61 -16.79 -9.95
CA ALA A 21 0.98 -15.49 -10.11
C ALA A 21 1.55 -14.46 -9.11
N GLY A 22 1.39 -13.17 -9.42
CA GLY A 22 1.62 -12.10 -8.46
C GLY A 22 2.86 -11.21 -8.70
N PRO A 23 3.19 -10.37 -7.71
CA PRO A 23 2.52 -10.26 -6.40
C PRO A 23 1.07 -9.77 -6.50
N LEU A 24 0.21 -10.23 -5.59
CA LEU A 24 -1.05 -9.54 -5.32
C LEU A 24 -0.79 -8.35 -4.41
N VAL A 25 -1.50 -7.24 -4.62
CA VAL A 25 -1.51 -6.10 -3.72
C VAL A 25 -2.91 -5.90 -3.19
N VAL A 26 -3.06 -5.87 -1.87
CA VAL A 26 -4.34 -5.72 -1.18
C VAL A 26 -4.35 -4.40 -0.41
N LYS A 27 -5.19 -3.49 -0.88
CA LYS A 27 -5.52 -2.24 -0.18
C LYS A 27 -6.55 -2.52 0.91
N LEU A 28 -6.27 -2.10 2.14
CA LEU A 28 -7.22 -2.12 3.25
C LEU A 28 -7.59 -0.68 3.61
N GLU A 29 -8.80 -0.26 3.28
CA GLU A 29 -9.33 1.00 3.79
C GLU A 29 -10.12 0.71 5.09
N LEU A 30 -9.56 1.09 6.23
CA LEU A 30 -10.19 0.87 7.53
C LEU A 30 -11.24 1.95 7.77
N LYS A 31 -12.44 1.76 7.23
CA LYS A 31 -13.50 2.79 7.21
C LYS A 31 -13.65 3.58 8.52
N GLY A 32 -13.69 2.89 9.67
CA GLY A 32 -13.83 3.51 10.99
C GLY A 32 -12.57 3.51 11.86
N GLY A 33 -11.38 3.37 11.26
CA GLY A 33 -10.13 3.26 12.01
C GLY A 33 -9.97 1.93 12.75
N PHE A 34 -8.95 1.87 13.61
CA PHE A 34 -8.80 0.80 14.58
C PHE A 34 -9.72 1.04 15.79
N SER A 35 -9.98 -0.04 16.53
CA SER A 35 -10.68 0.03 17.82
C SER A 35 -9.96 -0.87 18.82
N ALA A 36 -8.73 -0.47 19.19
CA ALA A 36 -7.87 -1.25 20.07
C ALA A 36 -8.52 -1.57 21.43
N ASN A 37 -9.32 -0.64 21.97
CA ASN A 37 -10.14 -0.82 23.18
C ASN A 37 -11.19 -1.94 23.06
N LEU A 38 -11.58 -2.33 21.84
CA LEU A 38 -12.49 -3.42 21.55
C LEU A 38 -11.75 -4.68 21.04
N GLY A 39 -10.42 -4.70 21.13
CA GLY A 39 -9.61 -5.80 20.62
C GLY A 39 -9.53 -5.83 19.09
N MET A 40 -9.66 -4.68 18.42
CA MET A 40 -9.53 -4.53 16.97
C MET A 40 -8.44 -3.50 16.64
N GLY A 41 -7.26 -3.63 17.26
CA GLY A 41 -6.10 -2.79 17.01
C GLY A 41 -5.10 -3.41 16.03
N PRO A 42 -3.96 -2.74 15.76
CA PRO A 42 -2.90 -3.21 14.88
C PRO A 42 -2.42 -4.63 15.20
N ASP A 43 -2.19 -4.93 16.48
CA ASP A 43 -1.78 -6.25 16.97
C ASP A 43 -2.76 -7.37 16.58
N GLN A 44 -4.07 -7.10 16.66
CA GLN A 44 -5.10 -8.09 16.31
C GLN A 44 -5.19 -8.28 14.80
N LEU A 45 -5.04 -7.20 14.02
CA LEU A 45 -5.02 -7.28 12.57
C LEU A 45 -3.81 -8.09 12.07
N ASP A 46 -2.61 -7.84 12.61
CA ASP A 46 -1.40 -8.60 12.30
C ASP A 46 -1.56 -10.09 12.63
N ARG A 47 -2.09 -10.42 13.81
CA ARG A 47 -2.36 -11.82 14.18
C ARG A 47 -3.35 -12.49 13.24
N LEU A 48 -4.40 -11.79 12.83
CA LEU A 48 -5.39 -12.32 11.88
C LEU A 48 -4.75 -12.58 10.51
N ILE A 49 -4.00 -11.63 9.99
CA ILE A 49 -3.29 -11.76 8.71
C ILE A 49 -2.29 -12.92 8.77
N ALA A 50 -1.46 -12.98 9.83
CA ALA A 50 -0.46 -14.03 10.00
C ALA A 50 -1.11 -15.42 10.09
N ALA A 51 -2.24 -15.55 10.79
CA ALA A 51 -2.96 -16.82 10.93
C ALA A 51 -3.50 -17.36 9.60
N HIS A 52 -3.85 -16.47 8.66
CA HIS A 52 -4.50 -16.84 7.41
C HIS A 52 -3.60 -16.79 6.17
N LEU A 53 -2.60 -15.90 6.11
CA LEU A 53 -1.69 -15.77 4.96
C LEU A 53 -0.27 -16.27 5.26
N GLY A 54 0.15 -16.24 6.52
CA GLY A 54 1.45 -16.71 6.96
C GLY A 54 2.60 -16.18 6.10
N ALA A 55 3.46 -17.08 5.61
CA ALA A 55 4.65 -16.74 4.84
C ALA A 55 4.36 -16.14 3.44
N ALA A 56 3.11 -16.15 2.96
CA ALA A 56 2.76 -15.54 1.68
C ALA A 56 2.90 -14.01 1.71
N VAL A 57 2.79 -13.40 2.90
CA VAL A 57 2.89 -11.94 3.07
C VAL A 57 4.32 -11.47 2.80
N LEU A 58 4.47 -10.44 1.97
CA LEU A 58 5.68 -9.61 1.95
C LEU A 58 5.56 -8.60 3.09
N ARG A 59 6.36 -8.79 4.14
CA ARG A 59 6.27 -8.01 5.38
C ARG A 59 7.30 -6.89 5.43
N PRO A 60 7.12 -5.88 6.29
CA PRO A 60 8.14 -4.85 6.54
C PRO A 60 9.51 -5.42 6.89
N VAL A 61 9.57 -6.48 7.73
CA VAL A 61 10.85 -7.14 8.07
C VAL A 61 11.57 -7.73 6.85
N ASP A 62 10.83 -8.16 5.83
CA ASP A 62 11.42 -8.76 4.63
C ASP A 62 12.14 -7.68 3.79
N LEU A 63 11.68 -6.41 3.84
CA LEU A 63 12.38 -5.27 3.25
C LEU A 63 13.58 -4.82 4.08
N LEU A 64 13.60 -5.05 5.39
CA LEU A 64 14.70 -4.60 6.24
C LEU A 64 15.97 -5.43 6.08
N ALA A 65 15.87 -6.68 5.60
CA ALA A 65 17.02 -7.57 5.45
C ALA A 65 17.99 -7.06 4.36
N LYS A 66 19.26 -6.81 4.73
CA LYS A 66 20.30 -6.38 3.77
C LYS A 66 20.82 -7.55 2.93
N PRO A 67 21.12 -7.33 1.63
CA PRO A 67 21.93 -8.27 0.87
C PRO A 67 23.27 -8.51 1.56
N GLY A 68 23.64 -9.76 1.82
CA GLY A 68 24.88 -10.10 2.53
C GLY A 68 24.80 -10.08 4.06
N GLY A 69 23.63 -9.81 4.64
CA GLY A 69 23.38 -9.91 6.09
C GLY A 69 23.26 -8.57 6.81
N GLY A 70 22.65 -8.61 8.00
CA GLY A 70 22.28 -7.41 8.76
C GLY A 70 20.93 -6.83 8.36
N SER A 71 20.63 -5.65 8.89
CA SER A 71 19.35 -4.96 8.70
C SER A 71 19.56 -3.48 8.38
N TYR A 72 18.67 -2.90 7.58
CA TYR A 72 18.46 -1.45 7.52
C TYR A 72 17.81 -0.97 8.83
N GLY A 73 17.99 0.30 9.18
CA GLY A 73 17.43 0.90 10.39
C GLY A 73 15.95 1.25 10.26
N SER A 74 15.44 1.36 9.03
CA SER A 74 14.03 1.63 8.73
C SER A 74 13.65 1.11 7.34
N VAL A 75 12.35 1.01 7.06
CA VAL A 75 11.89 0.62 5.73
C VAL A 75 12.17 1.72 4.69
N ASP A 76 12.18 3.00 5.08
CA ASP A 76 12.61 4.11 4.21
C ASP A 76 14.06 3.92 3.71
N GLU A 77 14.99 3.66 4.64
CA GLU A 77 16.39 3.41 4.30
C GLU A 77 16.51 2.20 3.34
N ALA A 78 15.76 1.14 3.63
CA ALA A 78 15.77 -0.07 2.81
C ALA A 78 15.25 0.18 1.39
N VAL A 79 14.09 0.81 1.22
CA VAL A 79 13.51 1.02 -0.11
C VAL A 79 14.36 1.99 -0.92
N ARG A 80 14.88 3.06 -0.30
CA ARG A 80 15.77 4.02 -0.99
C ARG A 80 17.10 3.39 -1.40
N ALA A 81 17.52 2.32 -0.75
CA ALA A 81 18.66 1.49 -1.17
C ALA A 81 18.30 0.46 -2.27
N GLY A 82 17.07 0.48 -2.77
CA GLY A 82 16.60 -0.42 -3.84
C GLY A 82 16.21 -1.81 -3.35
N ASN A 83 15.88 -1.98 -2.06
CA ASN A 83 15.70 -3.32 -1.46
C ASN A 83 14.32 -3.96 -1.70
N TRP A 84 13.50 -3.43 -2.61
CA TRP A 84 12.33 -4.15 -3.08
C TRP A 84 12.74 -5.43 -3.82
N PRO A 85 12.16 -6.59 -3.50
CA PRO A 85 12.42 -7.79 -4.28
C PRO A 85 11.95 -7.62 -5.73
N SER A 86 12.64 -8.27 -6.66
CA SER A 86 12.19 -8.34 -8.05
C SER A 86 10.76 -8.90 -8.14
N ARG A 87 9.99 -8.50 -9.16
CA ARG A 87 8.62 -9.00 -9.36
C ARG A 87 8.56 -10.53 -9.41
N SER A 88 9.54 -11.18 -10.04
CA SER A 88 9.65 -12.65 -10.09
C SER A 88 9.89 -13.28 -8.72
N ALA A 89 10.65 -12.63 -7.84
CA ALA A 89 10.86 -13.11 -6.47
C ALA A 89 9.60 -12.96 -5.59
N LEU A 90 8.60 -12.22 -6.06
CA LEU A 90 7.31 -12.00 -5.41
C LEU A 90 6.19 -12.87 -5.97
N ALA A 91 6.49 -13.85 -6.84
CA ALA A 91 5.51 -14.84 -7.27
C ALA A 91 4.95 -15.60 -6.05
N GLY A 92 3.63 -15.79 -6.00
CA GLY A 92 2.91 -16.39 -4.88
C GLY A 92 2.84 -15.53 -3.62
N ARG A 93 3.33 -14.29 -3.65
CA ARG A 93 3.33 -13.36 -2.52
C ARG A 93 2.18 -12.37 -2.59
N VAL A 94 1.87 -11.80 -1.42
CA VAL A 94 0.90 -10.71 -1.26
C VAL A 94 1.51 -9.58 -0.45
N LEU A 95 1.34 -8.35 -0.94
CA LEU A 95 1.63 -7.13 -0.20
C LEU A 95 0.31 -6.56 0.31
N LEU A 96 0.24 -6.25 1.60
CA LEU A 96 -0.91 -5.57 2.19
C LEU A 96 -0.50 -4.15 2.58
N TYR A 97 -1.36 -3.18 2.31
CA TYR A 97 -1.22 -1.85 2.87
C TYR A 97 -2.55 -1.32 3.37
N ALA A 98 -2.49 -0.40 4.33
CA ALA A 98 -3.67 0.22 4.92
C ALA A 98 -3.68 1.74 4.71
N ILE A 99 -4.87 2.30 4.46
CA ILE A 99 -5.13 3.74 4.48
C ILE A 99 -6.23 4.05 5.50
N PRO A 100 -6.27 5.30 6.03
CA PRO A 100 -7.43 5.81 6.75
C PRO A 100 -8.69 5.71 5.92
N GLY A 101 -9.80 5.48 6.61
CA GLY A 101 -11.11 5.40 6.02
C GLY A 101 -11.88 6.71 6.03
N THR A 102 -12.80 6.84 5.06
CA THR A 102 -13.64 8.04 4.97
C THR A 102 -14.50 8.36 6.22
N VAL A 103 -14.76 7.40 7.12
CA VAL A 103 -15.55 7.66 8.35
C VAL A 103 -14.65 8.18 9.48
N GLU A 104 -13.45 7.64 9.65
CA GLU A 104 -12.48 8.17 10.63
C GLU A 104 -12.06 9.60 10.29
N GLU A 105 -11.82 9.91 9.01
CA GLU A 105 -11.42 11.26 8.59
C GLU A 105 -12.44 12.35 8.93
N GLY A 106 -13.73 11.97 9.02
CA GLY A 106 -14.81 12.87 9.41
C GLY A 106 -15.14 12.85 10.90
N ASN A 107 -14.47 12.02 11.71
CA ASN A 107 -14.80 11.81 13.11
C ASN A 107 -14.00 12.76 14.02
N PRO A 108 -14.62 13.76 14.66
CA PRO A 108 -13.90 14.71 15.52
C PRO A 108 -13.40 14.09 16.83
N PHE A 109 -13.82 12.86 17.16
CA PHE A 109 -13.37 12.12 18.33
C PHE A 109 -12.29 11.09 18.00
N ASP A 110 -12.01 10.86 16.71
CA ASP A 110 -10.85 10.08 16.34
C ASP A 110 -9.60 10.94 16.50
N THR A 111 -8.73 10.50 17.40
CA THR A 111 -7.50 11.22 17.74
C THR A 111 -6.28 10.59 17.07
N LEU A 112 -6.45 9.44 16.41
CA LEU A 112 -5.36 8.68 15.83
C LEU A 112 -5.84 7.88 14.62
N HIS A 113 -5.66 8.46 13.43
CA HIS A 113 -6.02 7.78 12.19
C HIS A 113 -5.19 6.50 11.96
N THR A 114 -5.76 5.58 11.17
CA THR A 114 -5.19 4.27 10.82
C THR A 114 -3.72 4.31 10.44
N ASP A 115 -3.32 5.29 9.61
CA ASP A 115 -1.94 5.45 9.15
C ASP A 115 -1.00 5.77 10.31
N VAL A 116 -1.36 6.72 11.18
CA VAL A 116 -0.57 7.12 12.36
C VAL A 116 -0.57 6.04 13.43
N GLU A 117 -1.68 5.33 13.66
CA GLU A 117 -1.74 4.24 14.63
C GLU A 117 -0.86 3.06 14.20
N TYR A 118 -0.99 2.62 12.94
CA TYR A 118 -0.24 1.46 12.47
C TYR A 118 1.25 1.77 12.28
N VAL A 119 1.63 2.98 11.86
CA VAL A 119 3.05 3.34 11.74
C VAL A 119 3.76 3.42 13.10
N ARG A 120 3.07 3.87 14.15
CA ARG A 120 3.60 3.85 15.52
C ARG A 120 3.80 2.41 15.98
N HIS A 121 2.82 1.55 15.72
CA HIS A 121 2.92 0.12 15.96
C HIS A 121 4.14 -0.51 15.26
N LEU A 122 4.40 -0.19 13.99
CA LEU A 122 5.60 -0.66 13.29
C LEU A 122 6.90 -0.22 13.98
N ARG A 123 7.02 1.08 14.29
CA ARG A 123 8.19 1.62 14.99
C ARG A 123 8.38 0.93 16.34
N ASP A 124 7.31 0.74 17.11
CA ASP A 124 7.35 0.17 18.45
C ASP A 124 7.71 -1.32 18.41
N LEU A 125 7.17 -2.07 17.43
CA LEU A 125 7.60 -3.43 17.15
C LEU A 125 9.09 -3.49 16.78
N ALA A 126 9.60 -2.57 15.97
CA ALA A 126 11.01 -2.52 15.62
C ALA A 126 11.90 -2.23 16.84
N ALA A 127 11.54 -1.25 17.65
CA ALA A 127 12.25 -0.92 18.89
C ALA A 127 12.25 -2.10 19.88
N ALA A 128 11.19 -2.90 19.90
CA ALA A 128 11.08 -4.11 20.72
C ALA A 128 11.74 -5.36 20.11
N GLY A 129 12.38 -5.29 18.93
CA GLY A 129 12.94 -6.46 18.24
C GLY A 129 11.89 -7.44 17.70
N ARG A 130 10.65 -6.96 17.52
CA ARG A 130 9.46 -7.71 17.11
C ARG A 130 8.90 -7.31 15.74
N ILE A 131 9.66 -6.57 14.93
CA ILE A 131 9.22 -6.12 13.59
C ILE A 131 8.73 -7.26 12.66
N LYS A 132 9.17 -8.51 12.91
CA LYS A 132 8.70 -9.70 12.21
C LYS A 132 7.20 -10.00 12.38
N ASP A 133 6.58 -9.42 13.42
CA ASP A 133 5.18 -9.60 13.74
C ASP A 133 4.28 -8.74 12.84
N ALA A 134 4.81 -7.64 12.29
CA ALA A 134 4.10 -6.76 11.37
C ALA A 134 3.74 -7.44 10.04
N GLN A 135 2.51 -7.27 9.57
CA GLN A 135 1.99 -7.91 8.36
C GLN A 135 1.60 -6.96 7.22
N LEU A 136 1.56 -5.65 7.43
CA LEU A 136 1.18 -4.70 6.38
C LEU A 136 2.03 -3.42 6.43
N PHE A 137 1.90 -2.61 5.39
CA PHE A 137 2.51 -1.29 5.28
C PHE A 137 1.45 -0.20 5.50
N PRO A 138 1.66 0.77 6.40
CA PRO A 138 0.81 1.95 6.45
C PRO A 138 1.12 2.80 5.21
N ALA A 139 0.07 3.31 4.56
CA ALA A 139 0.20 4.22 3.44
C ALA A 139 -0.17 5.64 3.88
N VAL A 140 0.57 6.63 3.39
CA VAL A 140 0.18 8.02 3.52
C VAL A 140 -0.98 8.27 2.56
N HIS A 141 -2.15 8.63 3.10
CA HIS A 141 -3.32 8.99 2.32
C HIS A 141 -3.46 10.51 2.19
N GLY A 142 -3.80 10.97 0.98
CA GLY A 142 -3.94 12.39 0.67
C GLY A 142 -2.64 13.01 0.14
N ALA A 143 -2.55 13.10 -1.18
CA ALA A 143 -1.44 13.66 -1.93
C ALA A 143 -1.27 15.15 -1.66
N VAL A 144 0.00 15.54 -1.51
CA VAL A 144 0.42 16.94 -1.41
C VAL A 144 1.73 17.11 -2.17
N ALA A 145 2.07 18.35 -2.51
CA ALA A 145 3.38 18.63 -3.07
C ALA A 145 4.49 18.39 -2.03
N GLY A 146 5.60 17.80 -2.48
CA GLY A 146 6.72 17.44 -1.61
C GLY A 146 6.49 16.13 -0.85
N ASP A 147 7.04 16.03 0.37
CA ASP A 147 6.94 14.81 1.18
C ASP A 147 5.63 14.77 1.95
N ALA A 148 4.70 13.92 1.51
CA ALA A 148 3.38 13.78 2.12
C ALA A 148 3.42 13.26 3.57
N ARG A 149 4.52 12.64 4.02
CA ARG A 149 4.68 12.18 5.41
C ARG A 149 4.66 13.34 6.42
N SER A 150 4.95 14.55 5.95
CA SER A 150 4.83 15.78 6.74
C SER A 150 3.41 16.02 7.29
N ARG A 151 2.38 15.39 6.70
CA ARG A 151 1.00 15.42 7.21
C ARG A 151 0.78 14.51 8.40
N CYS A 152 1.41 13.33 8.39
CA CYS A 152 1.26 12.31 9.43
C CYS A 152 2.08 12.66 10.69
N SER A 153 2.94 13.67 10.63
CA SER A 153 3.96 13.98 11.64
C SER A 153 3.44 14.19 13.05
N GLY A 154 2.33 14.91 13.22
CA GLY A 154 1.99 15.50 14.51
C GLY A 154 3.24 15.99 15.28
N ALA A 155 3.40 15.51 16.52
CA ALA A 155 4.58 15.72 17.37
C ALA A 155 5.62 14.57 17.35
N ASP A 156 5.48 13.59 16.45
CA ASP A 156 6.22 12.33 16.46
C ASP A 156 7.03 12.12 15.18
N ALA A 157 8.16 12.81 15.07
CA ALA A 157 9.05 12.73 13.90
C ALA A 157 9.65 11.33 13.67
N GLY A 158 9.58 10.43 14.66
CA GLY A 158 10.15 9.08 14.59
C GLY A 158 9.41 8.10 13.68
N ILE A 159 8.23 8.49 13.17
CA ILE A 159 7.37 7.58 12.38
C ILE A 159 7.58 7.68 10.88
N TRP A 160 8.06 8.82 10.36
CA TRP A 160 8.21 9.01 8.90
C TRP A 160 9.04 7.93 8.19
N PRO A 161 10.13 7.40 8.77
CA PRO A 161 10.93 6.35 8.13
C PRO A 161 10.20 5.02 7.93
N TRP A 162 8.95 4.90 8.43
CA TRP A 162 8.13 3.69 8.33
C TRP A 162 7.03 3.78 7.26
N PHE A 163 6.91 4.93 6.58
CA PHE A 163 6.03 5.12 5.43
C PHE A 163 6.80 5.01 4.12
N VAL A 164 6.43 4.02 3.30
CA VAL A 164 7.01 3.77 1.96
C VAL A 164 5.95 3.51 0.88
N VAL A 165 4.68 3.65 1.24
CA VAL A 165 3.51 3.53 0.36
C VAL A 165 2.71 4.82 0.43
N PHE A 166 2.26 5.31 -0.71
CA PHE A 166 1.52 6.56 -0.87
C PHE A 166 0.30 6.29 -1.75
N ASP A 167 -0.86 6.80 -1.34
CA ASP A 167 -2.14 6.48 -1.97
C ASP A 167 -3.05 7.71 -2.02
N ASP A 168 -3.43 8.11 -3.23
CA ASP A 168 -4.50 9.09 -3.46
C ASP A 168 -4.99 9.06 -4.92
N GLY A 169 -5.98 9.89 -5.23
CA GLY A 169 -6.52 10.09 -6.57
C GLY A 169 -5.46 10.47 -7.61
N ALA A 170 -5.47 9.77 -8.74
CA ALA A 170 -4.57 9.95 -9.86
C ALA A 170 -4.59 11.39 -10.40
N ALA A 171 -5.80 11.99 -10.48
CA ALA A 171 -5.98 13.36 -10.96
C ALA A 171 -5.22 14.39 -10.11
N THR A 172 -5.13 14.18 -8.79
CA THR A 172 -4.37 15.05 -7.88
C THR A 172 -2.88 14.96 -8.17
N TYR A 173 -2.34 13.74 -8.33
CA TYR A 173 -0.92 13.55 -8.61
C TYR A 173 -0.48 14.15 -9.94
N VAL A 174 -1.27 13.97 -11.00
CA VAL A 174 -0.91 14.48 -12.33
C VAL A 174 -1.18 15.98 -12.51
N ASN A 175 -1.69 16.66 -11.48
CA ASN A 175 -1.99 18.09 -11.50
C ASN A 175 -1.04 18.90 -10.60
N GLY A 176 0.26 18.78 -10.85
CA GLY A 176 1.28 19.67 -10.26
C GLY A 176 2.10 19.08 -9.10
N ILE A 177 1.99 17.78 -8.82
CA ILE A 177 2.86 17.09 -7.87
C ILE A 177 4.04 16.47 -8.63
N ASP A 178 5.27 16.65 -8.14
CA ASP A 178 6.46 16.00 -8.69
C ASP A 178 6.47 14.51 -8.34
N THR A 179 5.93 13.67 -9.23
CA THR A 179 5.84 12.24 -8.98
C THR A 179 7.16 11.49 -9.17
N LEU A 180 8.19 12.13 -9.76
CA LEU A 180 9.54 11.55 -9.87
C LEU A 180 10.18 11.33 -8.50
N TRP A 181 9.80 12.12 -7.49
CA TRP A 181 10.30 11.96 -6.11
C TRP A 181 10.01 10.56 -5.55
N TYR A 182 8.80 10.04 -5.81
CA TYR A 182 8.42 8.69 -5.37
C TYR A 182 9.23 7.61 -6.10
N ASP A 183 9.54 7.82 -7.39
CA ASP A 183 10.31 6.86 -8.17
C ASP A 183 11.78 6.82 -7.77
N ARG A 184 12.42 7.98 -7.66
CA ARG A 184 13.82 8.13 -7.22
C ARG A 184 14.06 7.57 -5.82
N SER A 185 13.02 7.57 -4.98
CA SER A 185 13.08 7.03 -3.62
C SER A 185 12.60 5.59 -3.54
N HIS A 186 12.20 5.00 -4.66
CA HIS A 186 11.64 3.66 -4.77
C HIS A 186 10.41 3.44 -3.86
N TYR A 187 9.61 4.47 -3.64
CA TYR A 187 8.33 4.32 -2.93
C TYR A 187 7.26 3.76 -3.85
N LEU A 188 6.30 3.03 -3.27
CA LEU A 188 5.10 2.61 -3.99
C LEU A 188 4.12 3.78 -4.05
N LEU A 189 3.78 4.18 -5.28
CA LEU A 189 2.80 5.23 -5.54
C LEU A 189 1.53 4.61 -6.14
N VAL A 190 0.46 4.59 -5.37
CA VAL A 190 -0.86 4.13 -5.79
C VAL A 190 -1.67 5.34 -6.25
N MET A 191 -2.11 5.29 -7.50
CA MET A 191 -2.96 6.30 -8.10
C MET A 191 -4.38 5.73 -8.28
N THR A 192 -5.29 6.12 -7.38
CA THR A 192 -6.69 5.69 -7.40
C THR A 192 -7.54 6.52 -8.34
N ASP A 193 -8.79 6.12 -8.59
CA ASP A 193 -9.73 6.86 -9.43
C ASP A 193 -9.14 7.29 -10.78
N ALA A 194 -8.35 6.40 -11.39
CA ALA A 194 -7.57 6.70 -12.58
C ALA A 194 -8.44 7.32 -13.70
N HIS A 195 -9.67 6.83 -13.82
CA HIS A 195 -10.66 7.29 -14.80
C HIS A 195 -10.99 8.79 -14.73
N GLN A 196 -10.69 9.47 -13.61
CA GLN A 196 -10.93 10.91 -13.44
C GLN A 196 -9.83 11.79 -14.06
N VAL A 197 -8.69 11.22 -14.46
CA VAL A 197 -7.62 11.96 -15.13
C VAL A 197 -8.12 12.45 -16.49
N ALA A 198 -7.94 13.73 -16.76
CA ALA A 198 -8.41 14.33 -18.01
C ALA A 198 -7.63 13.80 -19.24
N PRO A 199 -8.31 13.48 -20.36
CA PRO A 199 -9.77 13.43 -20.51
C PRO A 199 -10.36 12.21 -19.78
N ALA A 200 -11.36 12.47 -18.93
CA ALA A 200 -11.97 11.42 -18.12
C ALA A 200 -12.63 10.34 -18.98
N ILE A 201 -12.56 9.10 -18.51
CA ILE A 201 -13.18 7.93 -19.13
C ILE A 201 -14.16 7.27 -18.16
N SER A 202 -14.90 6.27 -18.63
CA SER A 202 -15.79 5.51 -17.75
C SER A 202 -15.01 4.82 -16.64
N ALA A 203 -15.50 4.94 -15.40
CA ALA A 203 -14.93 4.27 -14.24
C ALA A 203 -15.02 2.74 -14.34
N THR A 204 -16.03 2.23 -15.04
CA THR A 204 -16.42 0.81 -15.04
C THR A 204 -16.42 0.15 -16.42
N ASP A 205 -16.69 0.92 -17.47
CA ASP A 205 -16.90 0.41 -18.83
C ASP A 205 -16.22 1.27 -19.91
N PRO A 206 -14.92 1.60 -19.79
CA PRO A 206 -14.20 2.20 -20.90
C PRO A 206 -13.86 1.14 -21.95
N THR A 207 -13.46 1.57 -23.14
CA THR A 207 -12.81 0.65 -24.09
C THR A 207 -11.45 0.18 -23.52
N ALA A 208 -11.01 -1.01 -23.94
CA ALA A 208 -9.70 -1.55 -23.52
C ALA A 208 -8.55 -0.60 -23.89
N ASP A 209 -8.63 0.09 -25.03
CA ASP A 209 -7.60 1.00 -25.49
C ASP A 209 -7.57 2.30 -24.68
N GLN A 210 -8.72 2.85 -24.29
CA GLN A 210 -8.79 4.00 -23.37
C GLN A 210 -8.14 3.67 -22.03
N ALA A 211 -8.49 2.54 -21.43
CA ALA A 211 -7.96 2.13 -20.13
C ALA A 211 -6.46 1.81 -20.20
N ARG A 212 -5.98 1.18 -21.27
CA ARG A 212 -4.55 0.94 -21.50
C ARG A 212 -3.78 2.24 -21.68
N ALA A 213 -4.25 3.15 -22.55
CA ALA A 213 -3.58 4.42 -22.80
C ALA A 213 -3.46 5.27 -21.51
N LEU A 214 -4.51 5.26 -20.69
CA LEU A 214 -4.50 5.92 -19.40
C LEU A 214 -3.54 5.25 -18.41
N ALA A 215 -3.49 3.91 -18.35
CA ALA A 215 -2.52 3.20 -17.51
C ALA A 215 -1.07 3.52 -17.94
N GLU A 216 -0.79 3.59 -19.25
CA GLU A 216 0.51 3.99 -19.79
C GLU A 216 0.87 5.44 -19.46
N GLN A 217 -0.11 6.36 -19.50
CA GLN A 217 0.07 7.74 -19.06
C GLN A 217 0.48 7.80 -17.58
N LEU A 218 -0.20 7.04 -16.72
CA LEU A 218 0.08 7.04 -15.29
C LEU A 218 1.40 6.31 -14.94
N ALA A 219 1.79 5.30 -15.71
CA ALA A 219 3.11 4.68 -15.59
C ALA A 219 4.24 5.69 -15.88
N ARG A 220 4.09 6.53 -16.93
CA ARG A 220 5.01 7.65 -17.22
C ARG A 220 4.97 8.74 -16.14
N ALA A 221 3.84 8.89 -15.46
CA ALA A 221 3.71 9.75 -14.29
C ALA A 221 4.16 9.04 -12.99
N HIS A 222 4.98 7.99 -13.09
CA HIS A 222 5.59 7.26 -11.98
C HIS A 222 4.61 6.53 -11.04
N ALA A 223 3.41 6.19 -11.49
CA ALA A 223 2.53 5.30 -10.74
C ALA A 223 3.13 3.89 -10.62
N SER A 224 3.04 3.28 -9.44
CA SER A 224 3.34 1.87 -9.21
C SER A 224 2.09 1.00 -9.41
N ILE A 225 0.93 1.51 -9.01
CA ILE A 225 -0.37 0.84 -9.14
C ILE A 225 -1.39 1.86 -9.62
N VAL A 226 -2.20 1.47 -10.62
CA VAL A 226 -3.30 2.25 -11.16
C VAL A 226 -4.59 1.51 -10.85
N SER A 227 -5.58 2.17 -10.24
CA SER A 227 -6.85 1.53 -9.93
C SER A 227 -8.07 2.29 -10.43
N SER A 228 -9.05 1.54 -10.92
CA SER A 228 -10.41 1.95 -11.26
C SER A 228 -11.28 0.68 -11.31
N ASP A 229 -12.60 0.83 -11.47
CA ASP A 229 -13.56 -0.28 -11.47
C ASP A 229 -13.66 -1.03 -12.81
N TRP A 230 -12.55 -1.19 -13.53
CA TRP A 230 -12.47 -1.82 -14.86
C TRP A 230 -12.55 -3.36 -14.82
N ARG A 231 -13.49 -3.89 -14.03
CA ARG A 231 -13.65 -5.32 -13.71
C ARG A 231 -13.84 -6.23 -14.93
N ASN A 232 -14.31 -5.70 -16.06
CA ASN A 232 -14.55 -6.44 -17.29
C ASN A 232 -13.33 -6.46 -18.25
N LEU A 233 -12.24 -5.75 -17.92
CA LEU A 233 -11.06 -5.60 -18.79
C LEU A 233 -9.89 -6.44 -18.28
N ALA A 234 -10.00 -7.77 -18.33
CA ALA A 234 -8.96 -8.68 -17.82
C ALA A 234 -7.56 -8.42 -18.42
N ALA A 235 -7.48 -8.08 -19.72
CA ALA A 235 -6.21 -7.74 -20.37
C ALA A 235 -5.59 -6.42 -19.89
N VAL A 236 -6.39 -5.51 -19.33
CA VAL A 236 -5.90 -4.28 -18.70
C VAL A 236 -5.52 -4.56 -17.25
N GLN A 237 -6.29 -5.38 -16.53
CA GLN A 237 -5.96 -5.78 -15.15
C GLN A 237 -4.65 -6.60 -15.06
N SER A 238 -4.28 -7.32 -16.12
CA SER A 238 -3.02 -8.06 -16.19
C SER A 238 -1.84 -7.24 -16.72
N LEU A 239 -2.06 -5.98 -17.08
CA LEU A 239 -1.04 -5.12 -17.66
C LEU A 239 0.04 -4.80 -16.63
N VAL A 240 1.30 -4.96 -17.04
CA VAL A 240 2.48 -4.55 -16.28
C VAL A 240 3.36 -3.75 -17.22
N LEU A 241 3.67 -2.52 -16.82
CA LEU A 241 4.45 -1.57 -17.60
C LEU A 241 5.73 -1.19 -16.85
N SER A 242 6.73 -0.69 -17.56
CA SER A 242 7.83 0.03 -16.92
C SER A 242 7.30 1.31 -16.30
N ARG A 243 7.77 1.63 -15.09
CA ARG A 243 7.52 2.88 -14.39
C ARG A 243 8.56 3.93 -14.84
N GLY A 244 8.11 5.15 -15.13
CA GLY A 244 8.96 6.26 -15.59
C GLY A 244 9.23 6.20 -17.09
#